data_AF-A0A0J0XE53-F1
#
_entry.id   AF-A0A0J0XE53-F1
#
_cell.length_a   1.000
_cell.length_b   1.000
_cell.length_c   1.000
_cell.angle_alpha   90.00
_cell.angle_beta   90.00
_cell.angle_gamma   90.00
#
_symmetry.space_group_name_H-M   'P 1'
#
loop_
_entity.id
_entity.type
_entity.pdbx_description
1 polymer ?
#
loop_
_entity_poly.entity_id
_entity_poly.type
_entity_poly.pdbx_seq_one_letter_code
_entity_poly.pdbx_strand_id
1 'polypeptide(L)'
;MVGFAPRAPVPRKRGYCIYHLTSKHPELTESWVELAKLRSPGRRLASPAVAVDLNWLKEFFSYLPPGARPDLLAVHVYTTTFESLRDKLEEYYREFGLPIILTEFAMTSFDPNVPPPHDMQQVHNFMGQATKWLDETPWIERYAWFGAVRNSYHLHGVHELNRLMDAVGNVTALGRQYIAGGHD
;
A
#
# COMPACT_ATOMS: atom_id res chain seq x y z
N MET A 1 32.57 -0.16 -26.34
CA MET A 1 32.52 0.12 -24.89
C MET A 1 31.34 1.04 -24.64
N VAL A 2 30.22 0.50 -24.16
CA VAL A 2 29.06 1.32 -23.78
C VAL A 2 29.18 1.53 -22.27
N GLY A 3 29.48 2.77 -21.87
CA GLY A 3 29.66 3.13 -20.46
C GLY A 3 28.30 3.22 -19.76
N PHE A 4 28.14 2.48 -18.66
CA PHE A 4 27.04 2.67 -17.74
C PHE A 4 27.32 3.91 -16.89
N ALA A 5 26.52 4.95 -17.07
CA ALA A 5 26.47 6.07 -16.13
C ALA A 5 25.82 5.60 -14.81
N PRO A 6 26.36 5.95 -13.63
CA PRO A 6 25.72 5.61 -12.36
C PRO A 6 24.37 6.36 -12.23
N ARG A 7 23.30 5.62 -11.89
CA ARG A 7 22.01 6.22 -11.53
C ARG A 7 22.19 7.17 -10.35
N ALA A 8 21.57 8.35 -10.43
CA ALA A 8 21.56 9.33 -9.34
C ALA A 8 20.98 8.71 -8.06
N PRO A 9 21.48 9.08 -6.86
CA PRO A 9 20.97 8.55 -5.62
C PRO A 9 19.51 8.97 -5.41
N VAL A 10 18.62 7.98 -5.27
CA VAL A 10 17.22 8.18 -4.87
C VAL A 10 17.23 8.84 -3.48
N PRO A 11 16.54 9.98 -3.28
CA PRO A 11 16.47 10.60 -1.96
C PRO A 11 15.92 9.60 -0.95
N ARG A 12 16.62 9.42 0.17
CA ARG A 12 16.11 8.59 1.28
C ARG A 12 14.85 9.27 1.82
N LYS A 13 13.68 8.84 1.34
CA LYS A 13 12.39 9.27 1.90
C LYS A 13 12.36 8.82 3.39
N ARG A 14 11.82 9.68 4.25
CA ARG A 14 11.79 9.57 5.74
C ARG A 14 10.80 8.49 6.20
N GLY A 15 10.86 8.05 7.46
CA GLY A 15 9.99 7.01 8.03
C GLY A 15 8.57 7.50 8.38
N TYR A 16 7.61 6.57 8.42
CA TYR A 16 6.19 6.82 8.75
C TYR A 16 5.74 5.84 9.82
N CYS A 17 4.82 6.26 10.69
CA CYS A 17 4.12 5.35 11.59
C CYS A 17 2.73 5.07 11.01
N ILE A 18 2.40 3.79 10.87
CA ILE A 18 1.15 3.29 10.30
C ILE A 18 0.44 2.50 11.41
N TYR A 19 -0.87 2.67 11.54
CA TYR A 19 -1.67 1.99 12.54
C TYR A 19 -2.91 1.37 11.88
N HIS A 20 -3.15 0.08 12.12
CA HIS A 20 -4.35 -0.62 11.67
C HIS A 20 -5.41 -0.55 12.76
N LEU A 21 -6.58 0.03 12.49
CA LEU A 21 -7.69 0.15 13.44
C LEU A 21 -8.98 -0.36 12.78
N THR A 22 -9.77 -1.17 13.52
CA THR A 22 -10.94 -1.89 12.98
C THR A 22 -12.26 -1.68 13.75
N SER A 23 -12.28 -0.87 14.82
CA SER A 23 -13.51 -0.65 15.61
C SER A 23 -14.25 0.64 15.21
N LYS A 24 -15.55 0.75 15.53
CA LYS A 24 -16.44 1.86 15.11
C LYS A 24 -16.69 2.90 16.21
N HIS A 25 -15.87 2.94 17.26
CA HIS A 25 -16.20 3.64 18.51
C HIS A 25 -15.48 4.99 18.71
N PRO A 26 -16.07 5.91 19.52
CA PRO A 26 -15.44 7.18 19.94
C PRO A 26 -14.05 7.02 20.56
N GLU A 27 -13.79 5.86 21.16
CA GLU A 27 -12.51 5.47 21.77
C GLU A 27 -11.34 5.49 20.77
N LEU A 28 -11.60 5.26 19.48
CA LEU A 28 -10.57 5.38 18.45
C LEU A 28 -10.21 6.82 18.15
N THR A 29 -11.19 7.73 18.20
CA THR A 29 -10.94 9.16 18.05
C THR A 29 -10.05 9.65 19.18
N GLU A 30 -10.30 9.22 20.42
CA GLU A 30 -9.48 9.56 21.59
C GLU A 30 -8.05 9.00 21.46
N SER A 31 -7.94 7.70 21.15
CA SER A 31 -6.63 7.04 20.95
C SER A 31 -5.84 7.69 19.82
N TRP A 32 -6.52 8.08 18.74
CA TRP A 32 -5.90 8.78 17.62
C TRP A 32 -5.46 10.19 18.00
N VAL A 33 -6.22 10.92 18.82
CA VAL A 33 -5.81 12.25 19.30
C VAL A 33 -4.52 12.15 20.14
N GLU A 34 -4.38 11.11 20.96
CA GLU A 34 -3.13 10.86 21.70
C GLU A 34 -1.96 10.52 20.76
N LEU A 35 -2.20 9.66 19.76
CA LEU A 35 -1.23 9.36 18.71
C LEU A 35 -0.83 10.62 17.94
N ALA A 36 -1.78 11.52 17.68
CA ALA A 36 -1.54 12.76 16.94
C ALA A 36 -0.52 13.67 17.64
N LYS A 37 -0.37 13.57 18.97
CA LYS A 37 0.65 14.29 19.74
C LYS A 37 2.08 13.85 19.43
N LEU A 38 2.28 12.68 18.80
CA LEU A 38 3.59 12.21 18.35
C LEU A 38 4.07 12.93 17.08
N ARG A 39 3.19 13.74 16.44
CA ARG A 39 3.58 14.60 15.32
C ARG A 39 4.67 15.57 15.77
N SER A 40 5.75 15.61 15.00
CA SER A 40 6.91 16.46 15.25
C SER A 40 7.56 16.85 13.91
N PRO A 41 8.37 17.91 13.84
CA PRO A 41 9.04 18.30 12.61
C PRO A 41 9.78 17.11 11.96
N GLY A 42 9.41 16.78 10.72
CA GLY A 42 9.98 15.66 9.98
C GLY A 42 9.29 14.30 10.18
N ARG A 43 8.27 14.20 11.05
CA ARG A 43 7.38 13.04 11.21
C ARG A 43 5.97 13.39 10.74
N ARG A 44 5.49 12.65 9.74
CA ARG A 44 4.12 12.71 9.22
C ARG A 44 3.30 11.53 9.73
N LEU A 45 2.01 11.75 9.96
CA LEU A 45 1.06 10.72 10.36
C LEU A 45 0.29 10.22 9.14
N ALA A 46 0.31 8.92 8.91
CA ALA A 46 -0.57 8.28 7.95
C ALA A 46 -1.85 7.83 8.65
N SER A 47 -3.00 8.02 7.99
CA SER A 47 -4.31 7.59 8.51
C SER A 47 -4.32 6.10 8.88
N PRO A 48 -5.34 5.64 9.61
CA PRO A 48 -5.67 4.23 9.59
C PRO A 48 -5.93 3.77 8.15
N ALA A 49 -5.50 2.55 7.81
CA ALA A 49 -5.80 1.90 6.54
C ALA A 49 -7.01 0.97 6.70
N VAL A 50 -8.11 1.29 6.01
CA VAL A 50 -9.33 0.47 6.03
C VAL A 50 -9.21 -0.70 5.05
N ALA A 51 -9.84 -1.84 5.38
CA ALA A 51 -9.87 -2.99 4.47
C ALA A 51 -10.79 -2.75 3.26
N VAL A 52 -12.01 -2.26 3.49
CA VAL A 52 -13.02 -2.02 2.43
C VAL A 52 -13.89 -0.79 2.66
N ASP A 53 -14.18 -0.45 3.94
CA ASP A 53 -15.19 0.54 4.30
C ASP A 53 -14.64 1.96 4.25
N LEU A 54 -14.77 2.60 3.09
CA LEU A 54 -14.38 4.00 2.89
C LEU A 54 -15.27 4.97 3.71
N ASN A 55 -16.52 4.58 4.01
CA ASN A 55 -17.42 5.40 4.85
C ASN A 55 -16.95 5.45 6.29
N TRP A 56 -16.41 4.35 6.82
CA TRP A 56 -15.77 4.35 8.14
C TRP A 56 -14.69 5.43 8.22
N LEU A 57 -13.86 5.56 7.17
CA LEU A 57 -12.78 6.54 7.17
C LEU A 57 -13.29 7.98 7.07
N LYS A 58 -14.36 8.21 6.28
CA LYS A 58 -15.06 9.50 6.24
C LYS A 58 -15.59 9.90 7.60
N GLU A 59 -16.29 8.98 8.26
CA GLU A 59 -16.89 9.17 9.57
C GLU A 59 -15.81 9.44 10.62
N PHE A 60 -14.77 8.59 10.67
CA PHE A 60 -13.61 8.77 11.54
C PHE A 60 -12.98 10.17 11.38
N PHE A 61 -12.71 10.59 10.15
CA PHE A 61 -12.17 11.92 9.88
C PHE A 61 -13.11 13.04 10.33
N SER A 62 -14.42 12.87 10.21
CA SER A 62 -15.41 13.87 10.63
C SER A 62 -15.38 14.14 12.14
N TYR A 63 -14.97 13.14 12.94
CA TYR A 63 -14.83 13.27 14.40
C TYR A 63 -13.48 13.84 14.85
N LEU A 64 -12.50 13.99 13.96
CA LEU A 64 -11.17 14.47 14.35
C LEU A 64 -11.16 16.00 14.57
N PRO A 65 -10.60 16.49 15.70
CA PRO A 65 -10.45 17.91 15.93
C PRO A 65 -9.45 18.56 14.95
N PRO A 66 -9.55 19.88 14.72
CA PRO A 66 -8.55 20.64 13.95
C PRO A 66 -7.17 20.52 14.61
N GLY A 67 -6.28 19.73 14.00
CA GLY A 67 -4.95 19.40 14.55
C GLY A 67 -4.67 17.91 14.66
N ALA A 68 -5.69 17.06 14.72
CA ALA A 68 -5.53 15.61 14.74
C ALA A 68 -5.62 14.96 13.34
N ARG A 69 -6.06 15.68 12.31
CA ARG A 69 -6.15 15.16 10.93
C ARG A 69 -4.81 14.58 10.45
N PRO A 70 -4.77 13.42 9.78
CA PRO A 70 -3.53 12.83 9.26
C PRO A 70 -2.91 13.68 8.15
N ASP A 71 -1.61 13.49 7.93
CA ASP A 71 -0.84 14.14 6.86
C ASP A 71 -0.88 13.34 5.55
N LEU A 72 -1.13 12.03 5.64
CA LEU A 72 -1.12 11.07 4.53
C LEU A 72 -2.29 10.10 4.68
N LEU A 73 -2.74 9.56 3.55
CA LEU A 73 -3.74 8.51 3.53
C LEU A 73 -3.06 7.15 3.38
N ALA A 74 -3.19 6.28 4.39
CA ALA A 74 -2.77 4.89 4.28
C ALA A 74 -3.86 4.06 3.60
N VAL A 75 -3.49 3.25 2.61
CA VAL A 75 -4.43 2.49 1.79
C VAL A 75 -3.95 1.06 1.65
N HIS A 76 -4.88 0.11 1.71
CA HIS A 76 -4.68 -1.26 1.22
C HIS A 76 -5.55 -1.49 -0.02
N VAL A 77 -4.98 -2.10 -1.06
CA VAL A 77 -5.76 -2.49 -2.24
C VAL A 77 -5.42 -3.90 -2.65
N TYR A 78 -6.41 -4.78 -2.56
CA TYR A 78 -6.37 -6.14 -3.05
C TYR A 78 -7.39 -6.27 -4.19
N THR A 79 -6.88 -6.31 -5.41
CA THR A 79 -7.66 -6.52 -6.64
C THR A 79 -6.86 -7.36 -7.64
N THR A 80 -7.45 -7.73 -8.78
CA THR A 80 -6.83 -8.62 -9.77
C THR A 80 -6.55 -7.97 -11.12
N THR A 81 -6.90 -6.69 -11.31
CA THR A 81 -6.58 -5.92 -12.52
C THR A 81 -5.93 -4.59 -12.18
N PHE A 82 -5.04 -4.12 -13.06
CA PHE A 82 -4.36 -2.85 -12.88
C PHE A 82 -5.36 -1.68 -12.88
N GLU A 83 -6.36 -1.73 -13.76
CA GLU A 83 -7.41 -0.72 -13.85
C GLU A 83 -8.16 -0.57 -12.53
N SER A 84 -8.54 -1.69 -11.90
CA SER A 84 -9.21 -1.64 -10.60
C SER A 84 -8.31 -1.11 -9.49
N LEU A 85 -7.00 -1.35 -9.54
CA LEU A 85 -6.05 -0.77 -8.58
C LEU A 85 -5.99 0.75 -8.74
N ARG A 86 -5.78 1.22 -9.98
CA ARG A 86 -5.75 2.64 -10.32
C ARG A 86 -7.03 3.34 -9.91
N ASP A 87 -8.18 2.82 -10.35
CA ASP A 87 -9.48 3.44 -10.12
C ASP A 87 -9.78 3.54 -8.62
N LYS A 88 -9.38 2.54 -7.83
CA LYS A 88 -9.53 2.58 -6.38
C LYS A 88 -8.66 3.65 -5.73
N LEU A 89 -7.40 3.78 -6.15
CA LEU A 89 -6.50 4.81 -5.63
C LEU A 89 -6.95 6.22 -6.01
N GLU A 90 -7.44 6.40 -7.24
CA GLU A 90 -8.04 7.66 -7.69
C GLU A 90 -9.33 8.00 -6.91
N GLU A 91 -10.16 7.00 -6.58
CA GLU A 91 -11.32 7.18 -5.70
C GLU A 91 -10.91 7.72 -4.32
N TYR A 92 -9.92 7.07 -3.68
CA TYR A 92 -9.39 7.51 -2.40
C TYR A 92 -8.80 8.92 -2.46
N TYR A 93 -8.01 9.22 -3.50
CA TYR A 93 -7.40 10.54 -3.65
C TYR A 93 -8.45 11.63 -3.88
N ARG A 94 -9.44 11.37 -4.74
CA ARG A 94 -10.54 12.31 -5.01
C ARG A 94 -11.39 12.60 -3.77
N GLU A 95 -11.61 11.60 -2.94
CA GLU A 95 -12.42 11.76 -1.73
C GLU A 95 -11.69 12.55 -0.63
N PHE A 96 -10.43 12.21 -0.35
CA PHE A 96 -9.74 12.74 0.84
C PHE A 96 -8.76 13.87 0.52
N GLY A 97 -8.30 14.00 -0.73
CA GLY A 97 -7.35 15.04 -1.15
C GLY A 97 -5.97 14.96 -0.47
N LEU A 98 -5.63 13.83 0.13
CA LEU A 98 -4.35 13.60 0.83
C LEU A 98 -3.41 12.76 -0.03
N PRO A 99 -2.08 13.01 -0.01
CA PRO A 99 -1.12 12.11 -0.61
C PRO A 99 -1.22 10.71 0.00
N ILE A 100 -1.05 9.68 -0.83
CA ILE A 100 -1.29 8.29 -0.46
C ILE A 100 0.01 7.55 -0.18
N ILE A 101 -0.01 6.74 0.87
CA ILE A 101 0.92 5.63 1.09
C ILE A 101 0.16 4.31 0.96
N LEU A 102 0.42 3.56 -0.12
CA LEU A 102 -0.18 2.25 -0.37
C LEU A 102 0.57 1.19 0.44
N THR A 103 0.13 0.97 1.67
CA THR A 103 0.87 0.15 2.65
C THR A 103 0.79 -1.34 2.38
N GLU A 104 -0.24 -1.79 1.65
CA GLU A 104 -0.38 -3.17 1.19
C GLU A 104 -1.08 -3.22 -0.16
N PHE A 105 -0.51 -3.94 -1.13
CA PHE A 105 -1.20 -4.33 -2.35
C PHE A 105 -0.64 -5.63 -2.92
N ALA A 106 -1.48 -6.41 -3.59
CA ALA A 106 -1.12 -7.64 -4.29
C ALA A 106 -2.19 -7.98 -5.34
N MET A 107 -1.86 -8.85 -6.30
CA MET A 107 -2.84 -9.37 -7.26
C MET A 107 -3.67 -10.47 -6.60
N THR A 108 -4.73 -10.07 -5.89
CA THR A 108 -5.67 -10.95 -5.18
C THR A 108 -6.95 -10.16 -4.93
N SER A 109 -8.11 -10.80 -5.01
CA SER A 109 -9.36 -10.23 -4.52
C SER A 109 -9.90 -11.08 -3.37
N PHE A 110 -10.50 -10.41 -2.38
CA PHE A 110 -11.27 -11.08 -1.32
C PHE A 110 -12.77 -11.15 -1.63
N ASP A 111 -13.21 -10.59 -2.77
CA ASP A 111 -14.54 -10.85 -3.31
C ASP A 111 -14.54 -12.26 -3.95
N PRO A 112 -15.37 -13.21 -3.47
CA PRO A 112 -15.40 -14.57 -4.02
C PRO A 112 -15.87 -14.66 -5.48
N ASN A 113 -16.46 -13.58 -6.03
CA ASN A 113 -16.88 -13.52 -7.42
C ASN A 113 -15.76 -13.06 -8.37
N VAL A 114 -14.62 -12.61 -7.84
CA VAL A 114 -13.47 -12.18 -8.63
C VAL A 114 -12.45 -13.31 -8.66
N PRO A 115 -12.11 -13.87 -9.84
CA PRO A 115 -11.18 -14.99 -9.93
C PRO A 115 -9.76 -14.60 -9.46
N PRO A 116 -9.03 -15.50 -8.78
CA PRO A 116 -7.63 -15.28 -8.42
C PRO A 116 -6.72 -15.26 -9.66
N PRO A 117 -5.47 -14.80 -9.54
CA PRO A 117 -4.51 -14.90 -10.65
C PRO A 117 -4.35 -16.35 -11.11
N HIS A 118 -4.36 -16.56 -12.43
CA HIS A 118 -4.31 -17.90 -13.03
C HIS A 118 -2.89 -18.45 -13.16
N ASP A 119 -1.90 -17.58 -13.34
CA ASP A 119 -0.50 -17.94 -13.54
C ASP A 119 0.45 -16.85 -13.04
N MET A 120 1.75 -17.17 -13.00
CA MET A 120 2.79 -16.22 -12.59
C MET A 120 2.89 -15.01 -13.52
N GLN A 121 2.67 -15.19 -14.83
CA GLN A 121 2.82 -14.13 -15.82
C GLN A 121 1.83 -12.99 -15.57
N GLN A 122 0.60 -13.31 -15.17
CA GLN A 122 -0.38 -12.31 -14.76
C GLN A 122 0.11 -11.47 -13.57
N VAL A 123 0.70 -12.10 -12.55
CA VAL A 123 1.21 -11.38 -11.37
C VAL A 123 2.41 -10.50 -11.73
N HIS A 124 3.32 -10.99 -12.57
CA HIS A 124 4.45 -10.22 -13.11
C HIS A 124 3.96 -8.99 -13.92
N ASN A 125 2.96 -9.17 -14.77
CA ASN A 125 2.36 -8.10 -15.58
C ASN A 125 1.62 -7.08 -14.72
N PHE A 126 0.87 -7.53 -13.72
CA PHE A 126 0.18 -6.67 -12.77
C PHE A 126 1.19 -5.82 -11.98
N MET A 127 2.26 -6.43 -11.45
CA MET A 127 3.32 -5.70 -10.75
C MET A 127 3.97 -4.65 -11.65
N GLY A 128 4.28 -4.99 -12.90
CA GLY A 128 4.88 -4.05 -13.86
C GLY A 128 4.01 -2.83 -14.13
N GLN A 129 2.73 -3.05 -14.45
CA GLN A 129 1.79 -1.96 -14.70
C GLN A 129 1.56 -1.11 -13.44
N ALA A 130 1.35 -1.76 -12.29
CA ALA A 130 1.08 -1.09 -11.03
C ALA A 130 2.27 -0.23 -10.59
N THR A 131 3.47 -0.80 -10.51
CA THR A 131 4.67 -0.08 -10.01
C THR A 131 5.04 1.09 -10.91
N LYS A 132 4.97 0.91 -12.24
CA LYS A 132 5.19 2.01 -13.19
C LYS A 132 4.24 3.17 -12.94
N TRP A 133 2.94 2.91 -12.89
CA TRP A 133 1.95 3.95 -12.68
C TRP A 133 2.08 4.60 -11.29
N LEU A 134 2.36 3.81 -10.25
CA LEU A 134 2.58 4.32 -8.89
C LEU A 134 3.81 5.24 -8.81
N ASP A 135 4.89 4.94 -9.55
CA ASP A 135 6.08 5.80 -9.64
C ASP A 135 5.84 7.09 -10.44
N GLU A 136 5.00 7.03 -11.48
CA GLU A 136 4.64 8.18 -12.32
C GLU A 136 3.56 9.09 -11.68
N THR A 137 2.88 8.62 -10.64
CA THR A 137 1.74 9.34 -10.02
C THR A 137 2.20 10.23 -8.85
N PRO A 138 2.14 11.57 -8.96
CA PRO A 138 2.81 12.49 -8.03
C PRO A 138 2.22 12.52 -6.61
N TRP A 139 0.96 12.13 -6.45
CA TRP A 139 0.28 12.05 -5.15
C TRP A 139 0.44 10.68 -4.47
N ILE A 140 1.10 9.72 -5.11
CA ILE A 140 1.56 8.48 -4.48
C ILE A 140 2.94 8.76 -3.85
N GLU A 141 3.00 8.76 -2.53
CA GLU A 141 4.25 8.98 -1.81
C GLU A 141 5.10 7.72 -1.77
N ARG A 142 4.47 6.56 -1.52
CA ARG A 142 5.10 5.25 -1.38
C ARG A 142 4.09 4.13 -1.57
N TYR A 143 4.61 2.94 -1.87
CA TYR A 143 3.85 1.71 -1.90
C TYR A 143 4.67 0.54 -1.35
N ALA A 144 3.99 -0.52 -0.92
CA ALA A 144 4.61 -1.75 -0.44
C ALA A 144 3.80 -2.98 -0.90
N TRP A 145 4.43 -3.83 -1.71
CA TRP A 145 3.83 -5.09 -2.15
C TRP A 145 3.70 -6.06 -0.97
N PHE A 146 2.53 -6.68 -0.82
CA PHE A 146 2.29 -7.70 0.19
C PHE A 146 2.67 -9.10 -0.35
N GLY A 147 3.66 -9.74 0.27
CA GLY A 147 4.10 -11.08 -0.15
C GLY A 147 5.50 -11.51 0.29
N ALA A 148 6.23 -10.69 1.05
CA ALA A 148 7.53 -11.05 1.60
C ALA A 148 7.39 -11.96 2.84
N VAL A 149 6.94 -13.20 2.64
CA VAL A 149 6.65 -14.16 3.71
C VAL A 149 7.21 -15.55 3.42
N ARG A 150 7.71 -16.23 4.45
CA ARG A 150 8.18 -17.63 4.36
C ARG A 150 7.02 -18.61 4.53
N ASN A 151 6.28 -18.50 5.63
CA ASN A 151 5.15 -19.37 5.92
C ASN A 151 3.88 -18.89 5.18
N SER A 152 3.18 -19.81 4.49
CA SER A 152 1.90 -19.53 3.79
C SER A 152 0.82 -19.01 4.73
N TYR A 153 0.88 -19.38 6.01
CA TYR A 153 0.00 -18.84 7.03
C TYR A 153 0.01 -17.30 7.08
N HIS A 154 1.18 -16.68 6.85
CA HIS A 154 1.32 -15.22 6.86
C HIS A 154 0.92 -14.54 5.54
N LEU A 155 0.46 -15.30 4.54
CA LEU A 155 -0.21 -14.71 3.38
C LEU A 155 -1.66 -14.30 3.69
N HIS A 156 -2.25 -14.78 4.79
CA HIS A 156 -3.58 -14.36 5.24
C HIS A 156 -4.66 -14.41 4.12
N GLY A 157 -4.59 -15.44 3.27
CA GLY A 157 -5.52 -15.64 2.15
C GLY A 157 -5.09 -15.01 0.82
N VAL A 158 -3.99 -14.25 0.78
CA VAL A 158 -3.38 -13.78 -0.48
C VAL A 158 -2.83 -14.96 -1.27
N HIS A 159 -3.08 -14.97 -2.59
CA HIS A 159 -2.68 -16.08 -3.46
C HIS A 159 -1.16 -16.27 -3.47
N GLU A 160 -0.68 -17.51 -3.39
CA GLU A 160 0.75 -17.82 -3.21
C GLU A 160 1.67 -17.30 -4.32
N LEU A 161 1.13 -17.08 -5.52
CA LEU A 161 1.87 -16.50 -6.65
C LEU A 161 2.37 -15.06 -6.36
N ASN A 162 1.80 -14.37 -5.37
CA ASN A 162 2.23 -13.03 -4.96
C ASN A 162 3.48 -13.03 -4.05
N ARG A 163 4.04 -14.19 -3.72
CA ARG A 163 5.21 -14.30 -2.84
C ARG A 163 6.44 -13.61 -3.44
N LEU A 164 7.05 -12.73 -2.66
CA LEU A 164 8.38 -12.17 -2.93
C LEU A 164 9.51 -13.04 -2.35
N MET A 165 9.17 -13.93 -1.42
CA MET A 165 10.08 -14.83 -0.73
C MET A 165 9.51 -16.26 -0.70
N ASP A 166 10.37 -17.25 -0.90
CA ASP A 166 9.99 -18.67 -0.81
C ASP A 166 9.97 -19.17 0.65
N ALA A 167 9.58 -20.44 0.85
CA ALA A 167 9.40 -21.01 2.19
C ALA A 167 10.69 -21.09 3.03
N VAL A 168 11.87 -21.08 2.40
CA VAL A 168 13.17 -21.16 3.09
C VAL A 168 13.86 -19.80 3.21
N GLY A 169 13.31 -18.75 2.59
CA GLY A 169 13.77 -17.37 2.74
C GLY A 169 14.49 -16.80 1.52
N ASN A 170 14.54 -17.52 0.39
CA ASN A 170 15.15 -16.98 -0.83
C ASN A 170 14.18 -16.04 -1.54
N VAL A 171 14.73 -15.04 -2.24
CA VAL A 171 13.96 -14.14 -3.09
C VAL A 171 13.41 -14.91 -4.30
N THR A 172 12.12 -14.78 -4.58
CA THR A 172 11.46 -15.41 -5.74
C THR A 172 11.76 -14.65 -7.04
N ALA A 173 11.30 -15.16 -8.19
CA ALA A 173 11.37 -14.42 -9.45
C ALA A 173 10.61 -13.08 -9.38
N LEU A 174 9.40 -13.08 -8.80
CA LEU A 174 8.61 -11.88 -8.56
C LEU A 174 9.30 -10.93 -7.57
N GLY A 175 9.89 -11.48 -6.50
CA GLY A 175 10.72 -10.71 -5.55
C GLY A 175 11.87 -9.98 -6.23
N ARG A 176 12.56 -10.65 -7.17
CA ARG A 176 13.63 -10.02 -7.95
C ARG A 176 13.13 -8.89 -8.85
N GLN A 177 11.97 -9.05 -9.49
CA GLN A 177 11.33 -7.97 -10.26
C GLN A 177 11.07 -6.75 -9.37
N TYR A 178 10.44 -6.96 -8.20
CA TYR A 178 10.13 -5.86 -7.29
C TYR A 178 11.39 -5.13 -6.81
N ILE A 179 12.44 -5.86 -6.45
CA ILE A 179 13.74 -5.28 -6.04
C ILE A 179 14.39 -4.49 -7.19
N ALA A 180 14.20 -4.91 -8.44
CA ALA A 180 14.78 -4.26 -9.62
C ALA A 180 14.06 -2.95 -10.02
N GLY A 181 12.95 -2.60 -9.37
CA GLY A 181 12.13 -1.42 -9.67
C GLY A 181 10.69 -1.76 -10.08
N GLY A 182 10.34 -3.04 -10.18
CA GLY A 182 8.97 -3.48 -10.46
C GLY A 182 8.57 -3.43 -11.94
N HIS A 183 9.18 -2.55 -12.73
CA HIS A 183 8.91 -2.38 -14.16
C HIS A 183 10.21 -2.12 -14.95
N ASP A 184 10.13 -2.25 -16.28
CA ASP A 184 11.21 -1.90 -17.21
C ASP A 184 11.40 -0.37 -17.34
#